data_AF-A0A256XRZ2-F1
#
_entry.id   AF-A0A256XRZ2-F1
#
_cell.length_a   1.000
_cell.length_b   1.000
_cell.length_c   1.000
_cell.angle_alpha   90.00
_cell.angle_beta   90.00
_cell.angle_gamma   90.00
#
_symmetry.space_group_name_H-M   'P 1'
#
loop_
_entity.id
_entity.type
_entity.pdbx_description
1 polymer ?
#
loop_
_entity_poly.entity_id
_entity_poly.type
_entity_poly.pdbx_seq_one_letter_code
_entity_poly.pdbx_strand_id
1 'polypeptide(L)' 'MGRVKLKLTLTDGQVVEMLRQHRWSNGVRCIYCGSSRVVKNGRAPNRPYLQRYRCKACGKQFSDLTGTPFAWTGCS' A
#
# COMPACT_ATOMS: atom_id res chain seq x y z
N MET A 1 -38.42 10.32 -3.85
CA MET A 1 -37.29 9.36 -3.86
C MET A 1 -36.32 9.75 -2.77
N GLY A 2 -36.25 8.98 -1.68
CA GLY A 2 -35.45 9.34 -0.50
C GLY A 2 -33.94 9.25 -0.77
N ARG A 3 -33.18 10.25 -0.31
CA ARG A 3 -31.71 10.22 -0.32
C ARG A 3 -31.23 9.10 0.61
N VAL A 4 -30.71 8.02 0.04
CA VAL A 4 -30.01 6.98 0.81
C VAL A 4 -28.62 7.52 1.16
N LYS A 5 -28.30 7.63 2.46
CA LYS A 5 -26.93 7.92 2.90
C LYS A 5 -26.16 6.61 2.96
N LEU A 6 -25.34 6.36 1.96
CA LEU A 6 -24.37 5.26 1.99
C LEU A 6 -23.27 5.63 2.97
N LYS A 7 -23.20 4.92 4.10
CA LYS A 7 -22.13 5.03 5.07
C LYS A 7 -21.11 3.94 4.76
N LEU A 8 -20.02 4.30 4.09
CA LEU A 8 -18.96 3.35 3.80
C LEU A 8 -18.02 3.28 5.02
N THR A 9 -18.01 2.14 5.71
CA THR A 9 -17.10 1.87 6.82
C THR A 9 -15.95 1.00 6.31
N LEU A 10 -14.87 1.65 5.86
CA LEU A 10 -13.62 0.99 5.51
C LEU A 10 -12.56 1.34 6.55
N THR A 11 -11.88 0.34 7.07
CA THR A 11 -10.68 0.53 7.90
C THR A 11 -9.46 0.79 7.01
N ASP A 12 -8.45 1.45 7.56
CA ASP A 12 -7.17 1.66 6.86
C ASP A 12 -6.54 0.37 6.35
N GLY A 13 -6.63 -0.70 7.15
CA GLY A 13 -6.13 -2.01 6.77
C GLY A 13 -6.84 -2.57 5.53
N GLN A 14 -8.16 -2.41 5.44
CA GLN A 14 -8.93 -2.81 4.25
C GLN A 14 -8.55 -1.97 3.04
N VAL A 15 -8.37 -0.66 3.20
CA VAL A 15 -7.92 0.23 2.11
C VAL A 15 -6.55 -0.19 1.59
N VAL A 16 -5.60 -0.44 2.50
CA VAL A 16 -4.24 -0.87 2.14
C VAL A 16 -4.23 -2.23 1.45
N GLU A 17 -5.03 -3.17 1.91
CA GLU A 17 -5.13 -4.49 1.29
C GLU A 17 -5.73 -4.41 -0.13
N MET A 18 -6.79 -3.62 -0.32
CA MET A 18 -7.35 -3.36 -1.65
C MET A 18 -6.33 -2.70 -2.59
N LEU A 19 -5.58 -1.70 -2.09
CA LEU A 19 -4.52 -1.05 -2.86
C LEU A 19 -3.44 -2.04 -3.28
N ARG A 20 -3.02 -2.92 -2.38
CA ARG A 20 -1.99 -3.94 -2.65
C ARG A 20 -2.45 -4.90 -3.75
N GLN A 21 -3.67 -5.41 -3.65
CA GLN A 21 -4.24 -6.34 -4.63
C GLN A 21 -4.36 -5.71 -6.02
N HIS A 22 -4.80 -4.45 -6.08
CA HIS A 22 -4.98 -3.78 -7.37
C HIS A 22 -3.65 -3.36 -8.02
N ARG A 23 -2.68 -2.87 -7.22
CA ARG A 23 -1.37 -2.44 -7.74
C ARG A 23 -0.50 -3.60 -8.21
N TRP A 24 -0.60 -4.74 -7.52
CA TRP A 24 0.33 -5.86 -7.68
C TRP A 24 -0.41 -7.20 -7.77
N SER A 25 -1.41 -7.27 -8.65
CA SER A 25 -2.17 -8.50 -8.91
C SER A 25 -1.28 -9.69 -9.29
N ASN A 26 -0.16 -9.42 -9.97
CA ASN A 26 0.81 -10.42 -10.41
C ASN A 26 2.15 -10.33 -9.65
N GLY A 27 2.11 -9.85 -8.40
CA GLY A 27 3.28 -9.73 -7.55
C GLY A 27 3.93 -8.34 -7.54
N VAL A 28 4.69 -8.09 -6.47
CA VAL A 28 5.19 -6.75 -6.15
C VAL A 28 6.36 -6.36 -7.05
N ARG A 29 6.24 -5.19 -7.68
CA ARG A 29 7.29 -4.58 -8.51
C ARG A 29 7.76 -3.27 -7.91
N CYS A 30 9.04 -2.98 -8.05
CA CYS A 30 9.61 -1.73 -7.57
C CYS A 30 9.03 -0.55 -8.37
N ILE A 31 8.45 0.41 -7.66
CA ILE A 31 7.85 1.61 -8.27
C ILE A 31 8.87 2.55 -8.92
N TYR A 32 10.15 2.41 -8.56
CA TYR A 32 11.22 3.29 -9.04
C TYR A 32 11.98 2.75 -10.26
N CYS A 33 12.08 1.43 -10.41
CA CYS A 33 12.87 0.81 -11.48
C CYS A 33 12.15 -0.35 -12.19
N GLY A 34 10.92 -0.68 -11.80
CA GLY A 34 10.13 -1.76 -12.41
C GLY A 34 10.59 -3.18 -12.10
N SER A 35 11.73 -3.37 -11.41
CA SER A 35 12.27 -4.70 -11.09
C SER A 35 11.34 -5.51 -10.17
N SER A 36 11.25 -6.82 -10.42
CA SER A 36 10.59 -7.81 -9.55
C SER A 36 11.46 -8.28 -8.39
N ARG A 37 12.73 -7.86 -8.32
CA ARG A 37 13.67 -8.21 -7.22
C ARG A 37 13.34 -7.40 -5.96
N VAL A 38 12.16 -7.64 -5.40
CA VAL A 38 11.62 -6.93 -4.24
C VAL A 38 11.45 -7.91 -3.09
N VAL A 39 11.91 -7.51 -1.90
CA VAL A 39 11.73 -8.28 -0.66
C VAL A 39 10.85 -7.51 0.32
N LYS A 40 10.11 -8.26 1.12
CA LYS A 40 9.32 -7.75 2.25
C LYS A 40 10.30 -7.35 3.38
N ASN A 41 10.31 -6.08 3.76
CA ASN A 41 11.24 -5.49 4.73
C ASN A 41 10.51 -5.10 6.04
N GLY A 42 9.73 -6.04 6.56
CA GLY A 42 8.89 -5.84 7.73
C GLY A 42 7.69 -4.93 7.48
N ARG A 43 6.97 -4.63 8.56
CA ARG A 43 5.79 -3.77 8.57
C ARG A 43 6.09 -2.43 9.23
N ALA A 44 5.24 -1.44 9.03
CA ALA A 44 5.41 -0.15 9.70
C ALA A 44 5.10 -0.27 11.21
N PRO A 45 5.95 0.31 12.10
CA PRO A 45 5.63 0.41 13.52
C PRO A 45 4.38 1.29 13.65
N ASN A 46 3.35 0.82 14.36
CA ASN A 46 2.01 1.42 14.50
C ASN A 46 1.03 1.19 13.34
N ARG A 47 1.45 0.64 12.19
CA ARG A 47 0.54 0.26 11.09
C ARG A 47 0.85 -1.16 10.62
N PRO A 48 0.43 -2.19 11.39
CA PRO A 48 0.76 -3.59 11.10
C PRO A 48 0.08 -4.14 9.84
N TYR A 49 -0.80 -3.39 9.20
CA TYR A 49 -1.36 -3.71 7.89
C TYR A 49 -0.48 -3.20 6.73
N LEU A 50 0.37 -2.20 6.99
CA LEU A 50 1.22 -1.54 6.01
C LEU A 50 2.57 -2.27 5.86
N GLN A 51 2.78 -2.85 4.69
CA GLN A 51 4.01 -3.54 4.35
C GLN A 51 5.05 -2.57 3.81
N ARG A 52 6.29 -2.77 4.26
CA ARG A 52 7.47 -2.11 3.70
C ARG A 52 8.20 -3.07 2.80
N TYR A 53 8.70 -2.55 1.70
CA TYR A 53 9.41 -3.29 0.67
C TYR A 53 10.79 -2.66 0.45
N ARG A 54 11.75 -3.52 0.09
CA ARG A 54 13.08 -3.09 -0.35
C ARG A 54 13.38 -3.72 -1.71
N CYS A 55 13.74 -2.90 -2.68
CA CYS A 55 14.22 -3.39 -3.97
C CYS A 55 15.70 -3.78 -3.85
N LYS A 56 16.04 -4.99 -4.26
CA LYS A 56 17.41 -5.50 -4.31
C LYS A 56 18.15 -5.10 -5.59
N ALA A 57 17.44 -4.60 -6.61
CA ALA A 57 18.04 -4.09 -7.85
C ALA A 57 18.53 -2.64 -7.70
N CYS A 58 17.68 -1.73 -7.19
CA CYS A 58 18.05 -0.31 -7.03
C CYS A 58 18.27 0.14 -5.59
N GLY A 59 18.12 -0.76 -4.60
CA GLY A 59 18.34 -0.47 -3.18
C GLY A 59 17.24 0.35 -2.48
N LYS A 60 16.35 1.02 -3.24
CA LYS A 60 15.31 1.90 -2.70
C LYS A 60 14.25 1.12 -1.91
N GLN A 61 13.69 1.81 -0.91
CA GLN A 61 12.57 1.31 -0.10
C GLN A 61 11.27 1.99 -0.51
N PHE A 62 10.16 1.27 -0.41
CA PHE A 62 8.81 1.78 -0.63
C PHE A 62 7.81 0.98 0.22
N SER A 63 6.55 1.38 0.23
CA SER A 63 5.45 0.73 0.96
C SER A 63 4.23 0.57 0.05
N ASP A 64 3.17 -0.07 0.55
CA ASP A 64 1.90 -0.15 -0.19
C ASP A 64 1.33 1.24 -0.53
N LEU A 65 1.60 2.26 0.31
CA LEU A 65 1.09 3.62 0.13
C LEU A 65 1.99 4.51 -0.72
N THR A 66 3.24 4.12 -0.98
CA THR A 66 4.18 4.99 -1.69
C THR A 66 3.71 5.26 -3.12
N GLY A 67 3.60 6.55 -3.47
CA GLY A 67 3.06 6.99 -4.77
C GLY A 67 1.54 6.92 -4.86
N THR A 68 0.83 6.81 -3.73
CA THR A 68 -0.63 6.94 -3.66
C THR A 68 -1.00 8.23 -2.92
N PRO A 69 -2.22 8.76 -3.08
CA PRO A 69 -2.70 9.90 -2.29
C PRO A 69 -2.61 9.67 -0.77
N PHE A 70 -2.71 8.40 -0.34
CA PHE A 70 -2.64 7.98 1.05
C PHE A 70 -1.21 8.06 1.64
N ALA A 71 -0.19 8.33 0.84
CA ALA A 71 1.19 8.48 1.32
C ALA A 71 1.35 9.64 2.32
N TRP A 72 0.51 10.67 2.17
CA TRP A 72 0.61 11.93 2.91
C TRP A 72 -0.49 12.10 3.95
N THR A 73 -1.57 11.33 3.82
CA THR A 73 -2.60 11.27 4.85
C THR A 73 -2.03 10.49 6.03
N GLY A 74 -1.89 11.15 7.18
CA GLY A 74 -1.67 10.46 8.44
C GLY A 74 -2.89 9.59 8.73
N CYS A 75 -2.91 8.35 8.24
CA CYS A 75 -3.70 7.25 8.80
C CYS A 75 -3.30 7.16 10.27
N SER A 76 -4.01 7.90 11.11
CA SER A 76 -3.75 8.06 12.53
C SER A 76 -4.54 7.01 13.28
#